data_AF-A0A836BDF8-F1
#
_entry.id   AF-A0A836BDF8-F1
#
_cell.length_a   1.000
_cell.length_b   1.000
_cell.length_c   1.000
_cell.angle_alpha   90.00
_cell.angle_beta   90.00
_cell.angle_gamma   90.00
#
_symmetry.space_group_name_H-M   'P 1'
#
loop_
_entity.id
_entity.type
_entity.pdbx_description
1 polymer ?
#
loop_
_entity_poly.entity_id
_entity_poly.type
_entity_poly.pdbx_seq_one_letter_code
_entity_poly.pdbx_strand_id
1 'polypeptide(L)'
;MFFHEREWKLINRRVEDGMVFLTSHQAVRLIRMELYNHISSKIKSNNPPPITGYLKKQVDKLIILAKKFSVPRVESTEYPPCIKHAIDVLDKGENLSHSGRFLLGTYLLGIGQTVEQIAPLFKNAPDYNEKITVYQLNHLSGRSGSRTGYICPSCDKVKSNDNCYVTSDCDGIINPLQFKKLKTLNA
;
A
#
# COMPACT_ATOMS: atom_id res chain seq x y z
N MET A 1 -11.14 1.19 1.17
CA MET A 1 -12.40 1.03 0.40
C MET A 1 -12.09 0.07 -0.75
N PHE A 2 -12.70 -1.11 -0.79
CA PHE A 2 -12.26 -2.24 -1.65
C PHE A 2 -13.07 -2.39 -2.96
N PHE A 3 -13.57 -1.30 -3.54
CA PHE A 3 -14.22 -1.35 -4.87
C PHE A 3 -13.23 -1.55 -6.03
N HIS A 4 -11.95 -1.82 -5.73
CA HIS A 4 -10.89 -1.99 -6.73
C HIS A 4 -10.80 -3.41 -7.29
N GLU A 5 -11.39 -4.40 -6.63
CA GLU A 5 -11.51 -5.75 -7.18
C GLU A 5 -12.38 -5.71 -8.44
N ARG A 6 -12.00 -6.49 -9.46
CA ARG A 6 -12.67 -6.45 -10.78
C ARG A 6 -14.18 -6.67 -10.69
N GLU A 7 -14.64 -7.50 -9.76
CA GLU A 7 -16.07 -7.82 -9.55
C GLU A 7 -16.93 -6.64 -9.05
N TRP A 8 -16.30 -5.61 -8.48
CA TRP A 8 -16.97 -4.42 -7.94
C TRP A 8 -16.86 -3.20 -8.87
N LYS A 9 -16.11 -3.29 -9.97
CA LYS A 9 -16.07 -2.25 -10.99
C LYS A 9 -17.44 -2.12 -11.65
N LEU A 10 -17.97 -0.90 -11.72
CA LEU A 10 -19.33 -0.63 -12.21
C LEU A 10 -19.56 -1.15 -13.64
N ILE A 11 -18.53 -1.11 -14.51
CA ILE A 11 -18.57 -1.67 -15.87
C ILE A 11 -18.87 -3.18 -15.92
N ASN A 12 -18.67 -3.90 -14.82
CA ASN A 12 -18.91 -5.33 -14.69
C ASN A 12 -20.21 -5.62 -13.91
N ARG A 13 -21.09 -4.63 -13.74
CA ARG A 13 -22.33 -4.73 -12.97
C ARG A 13 -23.53 -4.48 -13.86
N ARG A 14 -24.65 -5.15 -13.53
CA ARG A 14 -25.96 -4.77 -14.08
C ARG A 14 -26.45 -3.52 -13.36
N VAL A 15 -26.69 -2.47 -14.14
CA VAL A 15 -27.23 -1.19 -13.68
C VAL A 15 -28.51 -0.90 -14.45
N GLU A 16 -29.57 -0.54 -13.72
CA GLU A 16 -30.87 -0.15 -14.30
C GLU A 16 -31.37 1.03 -13.46
N ASP A 17 -31.78 2.12 -14.09
CA ASP A 17 -32.28 3.34 -13.43
C ASP A 17 -31.37 3.86 -12.30
N GLY A 18 -30.06 3.79 -12.51
CA GLY A 18 -29.05 4.22 -11.53
C GLY A 18 -28.84 3.26 -10.34
N MET A 19 -29.51 2.12 -10.33
CA MET A 19 -29.41 1.12 -9.27
C MET A 19 -28.55 -0.07 -9.71
N VAL A 20 -27.64 -0.50 -8.83
CA VAL A 20 -26.78 -1.67 -9.06
C VAL A 20 -27.43 -2.92 -8.47
N PHE A 21 -27.67 -3.92 -9.31
CA PHE A 21 -28.25 -5.18 -8.86
C PHE A 21 -27.21 -6.03 -8.13
N LEU A 22 -27.60 -6.58 -6.98
CA LEU A 22 -26.75 -7.39 -6.13
C LEU A 22 -27.36 -8.78 -5.92
N THR A 23 -26.51 -9.79 -5.82
CA THR A 23 -26.93 -11.09 -5.25
C THR A 23 -26.93 -11.02 -3.72
N SER A 24 -27.59 -11.96 -3.05
CA SER A 24 -27.60 -12.03 -1.57
C SER A 24 -26.19 -12.10 -0.98
N HIS A 25 -25.27 -12.84 -1.62
CA HIS A 25 -23.87 -12.93 -1.19
C HIS A 25 -23.15 -11.57 -1.29
N GLN A 26 -23.40 -10.83 -2.38
CA GLN A 26 -22.81 -9.51 -2.58
C GLN A 26 -23.35 -8.49 -1.57
N ALA A 27 -24.65 -8.52 -1.28
CA ALA A 27 -25.25 -7.68 -0.25
C ALA A 27 -24.61 -7.94 1.12
N VAL A 28 -24.46 -9.22 1.52
CA VAL A 28 -23.78 -9.58 2.78
C VAL A 28 -22.34 -9.06 2.82
N ARG A 29 -21.59 -9.15 1.71
CA ARG A 29 -20.21 -8.66 1.65
C ARG A 29 -20.14 -7.13 1.82
N LEU A 30 -21.06 -6.37 1.21
CA LEU A 30 -21.13 -4.92 1.39
C LEU A 30 -21.51 -4.53 2.83
N ILE A 31 -22.51 -5.20 3.42
CA ILE A 31 -22.93 -4.95 4.80
C ILE A 31 -21.78 -5.24 5.78
N ARG A 32 -21.07 -6.36 5.60
CA ARG A 32 -19.92 -6.72 6.44
C ARG A 32 -18.83 -5.65 6.37
N MET A 33 -18.58 -5.10 5.18
CA MET A 33 -17.61 -4.03 4.99
C MET A 33 -18.04 -2.76 5.74
N GLU A 34 -19.31 -2.38 5.62
CA GLU A 34 -19.81 -1.18 6.29
C GLU A 34 -19.78 -1.33 7.81
N LEU A 35 -20.13 -2.51 8.33
CA LEU A 35 -19.99 -2.84 9.74
C LEU A 35 -18.52 -2.75 10.19
N TYR A 36 -17.59 -3.28 9.40
CA TYR A 36 -16.16 -3.19 9.70
C TYR A 36 -15.69 -1.73 9.78
N ASN A 37 -16.08 -0.90 8.81
CA ASN A 37 -15.75 0.52 8.78
C ASN A 37 -16.35 1.26 9.99
N HIS A 38 -17.61 0.99 10.32
CA HIS A 38 -18.31 1.58 11.45
C HIS A 38 -17.66 1.22 12.79
N ILE A 39 -17.32 -0.05 12.99
CA ILE A 39 -16.66 -0.51 14.22
C ILE A 39 -15.25 0.10 14.30
N SER A 40 -14.50 0.05 13.19
CA SER A 40 -13.15 0.61 13.14
C SER A 40 -13.12 2.11 13.40
N SER A 41 -14.08 2.88 12.86
CA SER A 41 -14.16 4.32 13.08
C SER A 41 -14.45 4.63 14.55
N LYS A 42 -15.40 3.91 15.18
CA LYS A 42 -15.68 4.04 16.61
C LYS A 42 -14.50 3.70 17.51
N ILE A 43 -13.74 2.65 17.18
CA ILE A 43 -12.54 2.27 17.92
C ILE A 43 -11.48 3.37 17.82
N LYS A 44 -11.31 3.98 16.65
CA LYS A 44 -10.32 5.04 16.44
C LYS A 44 -10.73 6.39 17.05
N SER A 45 -12.02 6.70 17.05
CA SER A 45 -12.53 8.00 17.55
C SER A 45 -12.66 8.06 19.06
N ASN A 46 -12.78 6.90 19.73
CA ASN A 46 -12.94 6.84 21.18
C ASN A 46 -11.61 6.52 21.85
N ASN A 47 -11.18 7.39 22.77
CA ASN A 47 -10.16 7.01 23.72
C ASN A 47 -10.73 5.92 24.65
N PRO A 48 -10.01 4.79 24.84
CA PRO A 48 -10.46 3.77 25.77
C PRO A 48 -10.57 4.38 27.17
N PRO A 49 -11.66 4.08 27.91
CA PRO A 49 -11.78 4.54 29.28
C PRO A 49 -10.62 3.98 30.13
N PRO A 50 -10.24 4.66 31.23
CA PRO A 50 -9.24 4.14 32.14
C PRO A 50 -9.63 2.72 32.57
N ILE A 51 -8.71 1.76 32.36
CA ILE A 51 -8.95 0.38 32.75
C ILE A 51 -8.99 0.32 34.27
N THR A 52 -10.18 0.09 34.82
CA THR A 52 -10.39 -0.05 36.27
C THR A 52 -9.73 -1.34 36.77
N GLY A 53 -9.29 -1.34 38.03
CA GLY A 53 -8.43 -2.40 38.59
C GLY A 53 -8.96 -3.83 38.44
N TYR A 54 -10.29 -4.02 38.41
CA TYR A 54 -10.91 -5.33 38.23
C TYR A 54 -10.66 -5.95 36.84
N LEU A 55 -10.63 -5.12 35.79
CA LEU A 55 -10.43 -5.58 34.42
C LEU A 55 -8.95 -5.63 34.02
N LYS A 56 -8.07 -4.91 34.74
CA LYS A 56 -6.65 -4.79 34.42
C LYS A 56 -5.97 -6.14 34.20
N LYS A 57 -6.17 -7.09 35.12
CA LYS A 57 -5.57 -8.43 35.04
C LYS A 57 -6.01 -9.22 33.80
N GLN A 58 -7.26 -9.06 33.34
CA GLN A 58 -7.77 -9.74 32.15
C GLN A 58 -7.29 -9.05 30.87
N VAL A 59 -7.27 -7.71 30.87
CA VAL A 59 -6.74 -6.93 29.75
C VAL A 59 -5.26 -7.21 29.54
N ASP A 60 -4.46 -7.26 30.60
CA ASP A 60 -3.02 -7.56 30.52
C ASP A 60 -2.78 -8.95 29.90
N LYS A 61 -3.58 -9.96 30.27
CA LYS A 61 -3.53 -11.29 29.65
C LYS A 61 -3.85 -11.26 28.16
N LEU A 62 -4.89 -10.50 27.76
CA LEU A 62 -5.26 -10.35 26.35
C LEU A 62 -4.16 -9.63 25.55
N ILE A 63 -3.52 -8.61 26.13
CA ILE A 63 -2.39 -7.91 25.49
C ILE A 63 -1.22 -8.87 25.27
N ILE A 64 -0.88 -9.71 26.26
CA ILE A 64 0.18 -10.72 26.14
C ILE A 64 -0.15 -11.74 25.05
N LEU A 65 -1.39 -12.25 25.02
CA LEU A 65 -1.84 -13.18 23.99
C LEU A 65 -1.82 -12.55 22.59
N ALA A 66 -2.26 -11.30 22.46
CA ALA A 66 -2.28 -10.57 21.20
C ALA A 66 -0.88 -10.45 20.58
N LYS A 67 0.17 -10.28 21.39
CA LYS A 67 1.57 -10.27 20.90
C LYS A 67 1.96 -11.59 20.21
N LYS A 68 1.44 -12.72 20.69
CA LYS A 68 1.69 -14.05 20.08
C LYS A 68 1.05 -14.20 18.70
N PHE A 69 -0.05 -13.47 18.45
CA PHE A 69 -0.76 -13.46 17.18
C PHE A 69 -0.41 -12.26 16.29
N SER A 70 0.59 -11.45 16.67
CA SER A 70 1.06 -10.40 15.79
C SER A 70 1.64 -11.05 14.54
N VAL A 71 1.03 -10.78 13.39
CA VAL A 71 1.63 -11.15 12.11
C VAL A 71 2.92 -10.35 12.02
N PRO A 72 4.10 -10.98 11.95
CA PRO A 72 5.34 -10.24 11.82
C PRO A 72 5.25 -9.40 10.56
N ARG A 73 5.19 -8.08 10.74
CA ARG A 73 5.41 -7.13 9.65
C ARG A 73 6.91 -7.19 9.38
N VAL A 74 7.31 -8.10 8.52
CA VAL A 74 8.70 -8.24 8.09
C VAL A 74 9.01 -7.02 7.25
N GLU A 75 9.72 -6.05 7.83
CA GLU A 75 10.32 -4.94 7.09
C GLU A 75 11.51 -5.52 6.32
N SER A 76 11.35 -5.73 5.01
CA SER A 76 12.49 -6.04 4.15
C SER A 76 13.37 -4.80 4.08
N THR A 77 14.60 -4.90 4.59
CA THR A 77 15.60 -3.81 4.50
C THR A 77 16.16 -3.65 3.07
N GLU A 78 15.77 -4.50 2.13
CA GLU A 78 16.22 -4.44 0.75
C GLU A 78 15.08 -4.19 -0.22
N TYR A 79 15.32 -3.23 -1.12
CA TYR A 79 14.43 -2.91 -2.23
C TYR A 79 14.42 -4.02 -3.29
N PRO A 80 13.27 -4.29 -3.93
CA PRO A 80 13.21 -5.13 -5.13
C PRO A 80 14.06 -4.51 -6.25
N PRO A 81 14.57 -5.32 -7.19
CA PRO A 81 15.48 -4.86 -8.23
C PRO A 81 14.87 -3.78 -9.12
N CYS A 82 13.54 -3.79 -9.36
CA CYS A 82 12.86 -2.71 -10.08
C CYS A 82 12.91 -1.36 -9.38
N ILE A 83 12.88 -1.34 -8.04
CA ILE A 83 12.97 -0.11 -7.24
C ILE A 83 14.42 0.34 -7.13
N LYS A 84 15.37 -0.60 -6.97
CA LYS A 84 16.82 -0.28 -7.02
C LYS A 84 17.18 0.41 -8.33
N HIS A 85 16.77 -0.16 -9.46
CA HIS A 85 17.01 0.43 -10.76
C HIS A 85 16.39 1.84 -10.90
N ALA A 86 15.17 2.04 -10.41
CA ALA A 86 14.52 3.35 -10.46
C ALA A 86 15.30 4.42 -9.66
N ILE A 87 15.87 4.05 -8.50
CA ILE A 87 16.73 4.93 -7.71
C ILE A 87 18.05 5.17 -8.45
N ASP A 88 18.69 4.13 -8.99
CA ASP A 88 19.96 4.26 -9.72
C ASP A 88 19.85 5.19 -10.93
N VAL A 89 18.74 5.15 -11.67
CA VAL A 89 18.45 6.07 -12.80
C VAL A 89 18.40 7.51 -12.31
N LEU A 90 17.71 7.77 -11.20
CA LEU A 90 17.63 9.11 -10.63
C LEU A 90 18.99 9.57 -10.08
N ASP A 91 19.74 8.71 -9.41
CA ASP A 91 21.07 9.03 -8.87
C ASP A 91 22.08 9.37 -9.98
N LYS A 92 21.96 8.76 -11.16
CA LYS A 92 22.75 9.09 -12.35
C LYS A 92 22.33 10.42 -13.01
N GLY A 93 21.27 11.05 -12.52
CA GLY A 93 20.69 12.25 -13.13
C GLY A 93 19.95 11.98 -14.44
N GLU A 94 19.54 10.73 -14.66
CA GLU A 94 18.79 10.34 -15.85
C GLU A 94 17.28 10.51 -15.63
N ASN A 95 16.53 10.58 -16.72
CA ASN A 95 15.09 10.77 -16.65
C ASN A 95 14.36 9.44 -16.43
N LEU A 96 13.78 9.25 -15.24
CA LEU A 96 12.91 8.11 -14.95
C LEU A 96 11.56 8.26 -15.67
N SER A 97 11.11 7.19 -16.34
CA SER A 97 9.82 7.17 -17.06
C SER A 97 8.64 7.51 -16.14
N HIS A 98 7.53 8.03 -16.70
CA HIS A 98 6.33 8.35 -15.91
C HIS A 98 5.81 7.14 -15.12
N SER A 99 5.78 5.96 -15.74
CA SER A 99 5.40 4.70 -15.09
C SER A 99 6.40 4.27 -14.01
N GLY A 100 7.70 4.52 -14.22
CA GLY A 100 8.75 4.28 -13.23
C GLY A 100 8.64 5.19 -12.00
N ARG A 101 8.37 6.48 -12.22
CA ARG A 101 8.11 7.46 -11.13
C ARG A 101 6.90 7.06 -10.30
N PHE A 102 5.83 6.64 -10.96
CA PHE A 102 4.63 6.14 -10.31
C PHE A 102 4.92 4.88 -9.48
N LEU A 103 5.65 3.91 -10.04
CA LEU A 103 6.09 2.71 -9.32
C LEU A 103 6.91 3.06 -8.08
N LEU A 104 7.94 3.90 -8.22
CA LEU A 104 8.81 4.31 -7.11
C LEU A 104 8.01 5.00 -6.00
N GLY A 105 7.20 5.99 -6.34
CA GLY A 105 6.40 6.73 -5.38
C GLY A 105 5.38 5.85 -4.64
N THR A 106 4.62 5.03 -5.37
CA THR A 106 3.59 4.15 -4.75
C THR A 106 4.19 3.01 -3.94
N TYR A 107 5.36 2.49 -4.33
CA TYR A 107 6.09 1.50 -3.54
C TYR A 107 6.60 2.09 -2.22
N LEU A 108 7.30 3.23 -2.27
CA LEU A 108 7.87 3.87 -1.08
C LEU A 108 6.79 4.32 -0.08
N LEU A 109 5.69 4.86 -0.59
CA LEU A 109 4.50 5.14 0.24
C LEU A 109 3.90 3.85 0.81
N GLY A 110 3.86 2.76 0.02
CA GLY A 110 3.32 1.46 0.43
C GLY A 110 4.10 0.79 1.56
N ILE A 111 5.43 0.96 1.60
CA ILE A 111 6.27 0.49 2.72
C ILE A 111 6.25 1.44 3.92
N GLY A 112 5.63 2.62 3.79
CA GLY A 112 5.37 3.55 4.89
C GLY A 112 6.26 4.79 4.96
N GLN A 113 7.06 5.08 3.91
CA GLN A 113 7.79 6.34 3.86
C GLN A 113 6.86 7.53 3.66
N THR A 114 7.26 8.69 4.15
CA THR A 114 6.49 9.93 4.02
C THR A 114 6.86 10.68 2.73
N VAL A 115 5.98 11.60 2.29
CA VAL A 115 6.23 12.43 1.09
C VAL A 115 7.54 13.20 1.22
N GLU A 116 7.84 13.68 2.43
CA GLU A 116 9.03 14.46 2.76
C GLU A 116 10.31 13.61 2.66
N GLN A 117 10.22 12.31 2.93
CA GLN A 117 11.33 11.36 2.77
C GLN A 117 11.55 10.96 1.30
N ILE A 118 10.47 10.92 0.51
CA ILE A 118 10.50 10.45 -0.87
C ILE A 118 10.91 11.55 -1.85
N ALA A 119 10.43 12.78 -1.67
CA ALA A 119 10.65 13.89 -2.59
C ALA A 119 12.14 14.15 -2.94
N PRO A 120 13.09 14.07 -1.99
CA PRO A 120 14.52 14.28 -2.29
C PRO A 120 15.11 13.32 -3.32
N LEU A 121 14.56 12.10 -3.46
CA LEU A 121 15.05 11.11 -4.43
C LEU A 121 14.90 11.58 -5.88
N PHE A 122 13.93 12.45 -6.16
CA PHE A 122 13.67 12.96 -7.51
C PHE A 122 14.52 14.19 -7.86
N LYS A 123 15.29 14.74 -6.92
CA LYS A 123 16.01 16.03 -7.09
C LYS A 123 17.00 16.02 -8.26
N ASN A 124 17.57 14.86 -8.56
CA ASN A 124 18.55 14.68 -9.63
C ASN A 124 17.91 14.49 -11.01
N ALA A 125 16.57 14.35 -11.10
CA ALA A 125 15.90 14.24 -12.40
C ALA A 125 16.08 15.53 -13.24
N PRO A 126 16.34 15.45 -14.56
CA PRO A 126 16.57 16.62 -15.40
C PRO A 126 15.43 17.65 -15.42
N ASP A 127 14.20 17.18 -15.27
CA ASP A 127 12.96 17.96 -15.24
C ASP A 127 12.42 18.18 -13.81
N TYR A 128 13.28 18.03 -12.79
CA TYR A 128 12.86 18.13 -11.40
C TYR A 128 12.25 19.50 -11.08
N ASN A 129 11.04 19.45 -10.50
CA ASN A 129 10.40 20.59 -9.88
C ASN A 129 9.83 20.14 -8.53
N GLU A 130 10.32 20.75 -7.45
CA GLU A 130 9.96 20.39 -6.07
C GLU A 130 8.45 20.49 -5.82
N LYS A 131 7.83 21.61 -6.23
CA LYS A 131 6.40 21.85 -6.00
C LYS A 131 5.55 20.79 -6.72
N ILE A 132 5.91 20.47 -7.96
CA ILE A 132 5.20 19.47 -8.77
C ILE A 132 5.40 18.07 -8.16
N THR A 133 6.63 17.72 -7.77
CA THR A 133 6.96 16.42 -7.18
C THR A 133 6.21 16.19 -5.87
N VAL A 134 6.23 17.17 -4.96
CA VAL A 134 5.52 17.11 -3.68
C VAL A 134 4.00 17.01 -3.91
N TYR A 135 3.47 17.75 -4.88
CA TYR A 135 2.06 17.65 -5.24
C TYR A 135 1.68 16.24 -5.74
N GLN A 136 2.47 15.69 -6.66
CA GLN A 136 2.25 14.33 -7.20
C GLN A 136 2.32 13.27 -6.10
N LEU A 137 3.31 13.33 -5.22
CA LEU A 137 3.46 12.40 -4.10
C LEU A 137 2.31 12.52 -3.09
N ASN A 138 1.86 13.74 -2.78
CA ASN A 138 0.68 13.94 -1.93
C ASN A 138 -0.59 13.35 -2.54
N HIS A 139 -0.77 13.51 -3.85
CA HIS A 139 -1.87 12.89 -4.58
C HIS A 139 -1.78 11.35 -4.54
N LEU A 140 -0.58 10.78 -4.74
CA LEU A 140 -0.36 9.33 -4.62
C LEU A 140 -0.67 8.81 -3.21
N SER A 141 -0.30 9.56 -2.16
CA SER A 141 -0.53 9.17 -0.77
C SER A 141 -2.00 9.22 -0.34
N GLY A 142 -2.88 9.81 -1.17
CA GLY A 142 -4.28 10.04 -0.81
C GLY A 142 -4.49 11.18 0.20
N ARG A 143 -3.45 12.00 0.48
CA ARG A 143 -3.53 13.22 1.28
C ARG A 143 -4.27 14.36 0.55
N SER A 144 -4.48 14.24 -0.76
CA SER A 144 -5.26 15.18 -1.58
C SER A 144 -6.34 14.44 -2.36
N GLY A 145 -7.59 14.94 -2.38
CA GLY A 145 -8.71 14.35 -3.13
C GLY A 145 -9.50 13.25 -2.40
N SER A 146 -9.79 12.12 -3.07
CA SER A 146 -10.74 11.06 -2.67
C SER A 146 -10.42 10.28 -1.39
N ARG A 147 -9.41 10.70 -0.62
CA ARG A 147 -8.87 10.05 0.60
C ARG A 147 -8.40 8.60 0.41
N THR A 148 -8.31 8.10 -0.82
CA THR A 148 -7.81 6.75 -1.13
C THR A 148 -6.47 6.86 -1.85
N GLY A 149 -5.39 6.44 -1.21
CA GLY A 149 -4.06 6.44 -1.80
C GLY A 149 -3.92 5.41 -2.92
N TYR A 150 -3.03 5.71 -3.88
CA TYR A 150 -2.69 4.79 -4.96
C TYR A 150 -1.89 3.60 -4.41
N ILE A 151 -2.13 2.42 -4.99
CA ILE A 151 -1.49 1.17 -4.58
C ILE A 151 -0.34 0.86 -5.55
N CYS A 152 0.76 0.33 -5.02
CA CYS A 152 1.88 -0.15 -5.82
C CYS A 152 1.41 -1.17 -6.88
N PRO A 153 1.77 -1.00 -8.16
CA PRO A 153 1.32 -1.88 -9.25
C PRO A 153 1.82 -3.32 -9.07
N SER A 154 1.09 -4.30 -9.61
CA SER A 154 1.50 -5.72 -9.59
C SER A 154 2.76 -5.96 -10.44
N CYS A 155 3.47 -7.07 -10.18
CA CYS A 155 4.66 -7.45 -10.96
C CYS A 155 4.36 -7.54 -12.45
N ASP A 156 3.21 -8.09 -12.84
CA ASP A 156 2.77 -8.14 -14.24
C ASP A 156 2.63 -6.74 -14.84
N LYS A 157 2.08 -5.79 -14.08
CA LYS A 157 1.91 -4.42 -14.55
C LYS A 157 3.25 -3.70 -14.67
N VAL A 158 4.16 -3.91 -13.71
CA VAL A 158 5.53 -3.40 -13.75
C VAL A 158 6.27 -3.95 -14.98
N LYS A 159 6.10 -5.24 -15.28
CA LYS A 159 6.65 -5.89 -16.47
C LYS A 159 6.09 -5.31 -17.76
N SER A 160 4.78 -5.13 -17.85
CA SER A 160 4.12 -4.55 -19.05
C SER A 160 4.49 -3.09 -19.33
N ASN A 161 5.06 -2.39 -18.35
CA ASN A 161 5.49 -1.01 -18.46
C ASN A 161 7.03 -0.90 -18.56
N ASP A 162 7.73 -1.98 -18.87
CA ASP A 162 9.20 -2.04 -19.02
C ASP A 162 10.00 -1.56 -17.79
N ASN A 163 9.44 -1.72 -16.59
CA ASN A 163 10.10 -1.35 -15.33
C ASN A 163 10.52 -2.58 -14.49
N CYS A 164 10.40 -3.80 -15.03
CA CYS A 164 10.71 -5.03 -14.30
C CYS A 164 12.14 -5.52 -14.58
N TYR A 165 12.98 -5.50 -13.55
CA TYR A 165 14.36 -5.99 -13.58
C TYR A 165 14.45 -7.31 -12.81
N VAL A 166 13.75 -8.34 -13.29
CA VAL A 166 13.57 -9.61 -12.56
C VAL A 166 14.91 -10.26 -12.19
N THR A 167 15.00 -10.78 -10.96
CA THR A 167 16.10 -11.62 -10.47
C THR A 167 15.52 -12.90 -9.85
N SER A 168 16.34 -13.89 -9.53
CA SER A 168 15.91 -15.11 -8.82
C SER A 168 15.19 -14.81 -7.50
N ASP A 169 15.53 -13.69 -6.86
CA ASP A 169 14.90 -13.25 -5.60
C ASP A 169 13.44 -12.79 -5.79
N CYS A 170 12.98 -12.66 -7.04
CA CYS A 170 11.59 -12.30 -7.37
C CYS A 170 10.69 -13.54 -7.56
N ASP A 171 11.22 -14.75 -7.42
CA ASP A 171 10.44 -15.97 -7.68
C ASP A 171 9.28 -16.09 -6.68
N GLY A 172 8.06 -16.24 -7.24
CA GLY A 172 6.83 -16.43 -6.46
C GLY A 172 6.16 -15.15 -5.94
N ILE A 173 6.70 -13.96 -6.21
CA ILE A 173 6.03 -12.69 -5.82
C ILE A 173 5.08 -12.18 -6.91
N ILE A 174 3.90 -11.69 -6.50
CA ILE A 174 2.90 -11.09 -7.41
C ILE A 174 2.86 -9.56 -7.33
N ASN A 175 3.49 -8.97 -6.30
CA ASN A 175 3.60 -7.52 -6.13
C ASN A 175 4.99 -7.15 -5.57
N PRO A 176 5.62 -6.05 -6.02
CA PRO A 176 6.91 -5.61 -5.47
C PRO A 176 6.93 -5.45 -3.96
N LEU A 177 5.81 -5.10 -3.32
CA LEU A 177 5.68 -4.99 -1.86
C LEU A 177 5.87 -6.33 -1.13
N GLN A 178 5.80 -7.46 -1.83
CA GLN A 178 6.03 -8.79 -1.27
C GLN A 178 7.49 -9.22 -1.34
N PHE A 179 8.35 -8.43 -2.00
CA PHE A 179 9.75 -8.76 -2.16
C PHE A 179 10.43 -8.90 -0.79
N LYS A 180 11.08 -10.04 -0.60
CA LYS A 180 11.87 -10.37 0.58
C LYS A 180 13.17 -10.95 0.09
N LYS A 181 14.30 -10.35 0.45
CA LYS A 181 15.56 -11.04 0.25
C LYS A 181 15.70 -12.13 1.30
N LEU A 182 15.63 -13.37 0.88
CA LEU A 182 16.06 -14.49 1.70
C LEU A 182 17.58 -14.35 1.87
N LYS A 183 18.04 -13.94 3.06
CA LYS A 183 19.46 -14.08 3.38
C LYS A 183 19.72 -15.58 3.54
N THR A 184 20.36 -16.20 2.55
CA THR A 184 21.07 -17.45 2.79
C THR A 184 22.21 -17.11 3.76
N LEU A 185 22.04 -17.45 5.03
CA LEU A 185 23.16 -17.53 5.96
C LEU A 185 23.99 -18.74 5.51
N ASN A 186 24.91 -18.51 4.57
CA ASN A 186 25.95 -19.49 4.31
C ASN A 186 26.90 -19.44 5.51
N ALA A 187 26.99 -20.60 6.17
CA ALA A 187 28.04 -20.96 7.12
C ALA A 187 29.41 -20.99 6.44
#